data_AF-A0A351IPD0-F1
#
_entry.id   AF-A0A351IPD0-F1
#
_cell.length_a   1.000
_cell.length_b   1.000
_cell.length_c   1.000
_cell.angle_alpha   90.00
_cell.angle_beta   90.00
_cell.angle_gamma   90.00
#
_symmetry.space_group_name_H-M   'P 1'
#
loop_
_entity.id
_entity.type
_entity.pdbx_description
1 polymer ?
#
loop_
_entity_poly.entity_id
_entity_poly.type
_entity_poly.pdbx_seq_one_letter_code
_entity_poly.pdbx_strand_id
1 'polypeptide(L)'
;MPKFVITDNLREELFKYLKKNRKADLITTYLFFLEKKHHLKPVLFPKEKKIYQGLDELIQKLEEGGKLWRETEIKIQFGKESVNEETKKIYICPFTGKVFGDNTHPNPQDAIYDWVSSCPQNKEKSGGLPSKRFFVSEDPEVIKNYIVKRKAPISKTVYSSAVTGKLFNSKKAVMDDFTSNHVKPLSLIEVPSQNRFQIEEGFLAFIQEQLEESKLSAFVEALSQFEEFSPFVSQWQEEDREVAGDES
;
A
#
# COMPACT_ATOMS: atom_id res chain seq x y z
N MET A 1 -11.50 -16.38 42.14
CA MET A 1 -11.29 -15.10 41.44
C MET A 1 -9.87 -15.10 40.87
N PRO A 2 -9.68 -14.96 39.56
CA PRO A 2 -8.33 -14.87 39.00
C PRO A 2 -7.65 -13.60 39.54
N LYS A 3 -6.51 -13.76 40.20
CA LYS A 3 -5.72 -12.65 40.75
C LYS A 3 -5.28 -11.75 39.59
N PHE A 4 -5.80 -10.52 39.55
CA PHE A 4 -5.44 -9.53 38.54
C PHE A 4 -4.06 -8.96 38.92
N VAL A 5 -3.00 -9.41 38.24
CA VAL A 5 -1.62 -9.00 38.56
C VAL A 5 -1.19 -7.91 37.58
N ILE A 6 -0.98 -6.70 38.10
CA ILE A 6 -0.37 -5.58 37.36
C ILE A 6 1.14 -5.68 37.57
N THR A 7 1.89 -5.86 36.48
CA THR A 7 3.36 -5.89 36.55
C THR A 7 3.92 -4.48 36.75
N ASP A 8 5.11 -4.37 37.36
CA ASP A 8 5.72 -3.06 37.68
C ASP A 8 5.93 -2.18 36.43
N ASN A 9 6.25 -2.78 35.29
CA ASN A 9 6.40 -2.03 34.03
C ASN A 9 5.05 -1.46 33.54
N LEU A 10 3.97 -2.25 33.60
CA LEU A 10 2.62 -1.78 33.26
C LEU A 10 2.15 -0.71 34.23
N ARG A 11 2.47 -0.86 35.52
CA ARG A 11 2.18 0.11 36.58
C ARG A 11 2.82 1.47 36.27
N GLU A 12 4.10 1.49 35.95
CA GLU A 12 4.80 2.73 35.59
C GLU A 12 4.20 3.40 34.34
N GLU A 13 3.91 2.63 33.29
CA GLU A 13 3.30 3.16 32.06
C GLU A 13 1.91 3.72 32.32
N LEU A 14 1.08 3.02 33.10
CA LEU A 14 -0.26 3.45 33.50
C LEU A 14 -0.21 4.73 34.33
N PHE A 15 0.71 4.81 35.29
CA PHE A 15 0.87 5.99 36.13
C PHE A 15 1.35 7.22 35.33
N LYS A 16 2.29 7.02 34.39
CA LYS A 16 2.71 8.07 33.44
C LYS A 16 1.55 8.55 32.59
N TYR A 17 0.70 7.62 32.12
CA TYR A 17 -0.49 7.95 31.34
C TYR A 17 -1.50 8.79 32.15
N LEU A 18 -1.85 8.36 33.36
CA LEU A 18 -2.80 9.07 34.24
C LEU A 18 -2.28 10.43 34.70
N LYS A 19 -0.98 10.57 34.95
CA LYS A 19 -0.37 11.87 35.25
C LYS A 19 -0.50 12.87 34.10
N LYS A 20 -0.38 12.39 32.86
CA LYS A 20 -0.54 13.20 31.66
C LYS A 20 -2.01 13.52 31.38
N ASN A 21 -2.90 12.56 31.64
CA ASN A 21 -4.33 12.63 31.40
C ASN A 21 -5.10 12.58 32.73
N ARG A 22 -5.02 13.65 33.53
CA ARG A 22 -5.60 13.69 34.89
C ARG A 22 -7.13 13.51 34.95
N LYS A 23 -7.83 13.66 33.82
CA LYS A 23 -9.28 13.49 33.71
C LYS A 23 -9.66 12.26 32.86
N ALA A 24 -8.75 11.29 32.73
CA ALA A 24 -9.08 10.06 32.02
C ALA A 24 -10.13 9.28 32.81
N ASP A 25 -11.19 8.85 32.14
CA ASP A 25 -12.22 7.99 32.68
C ASP A 25 -11.71 6.55 32.88
N LEU A 26 -12.45 5.78 33.67
CA LEU A 26 -12.12 4.38 33.98
C LEU A 26 -12.01 3.53 32.70
N ILE A 27 -12.94 3.70 31.76
CA ILE A 27 -13.00 2.89 30.53
C ILE A 27 -11.78 3.19 29.65
N THR A 28 -11.50 4.47 29.38
CA THR A 28 -10.32 4.87 28.60
C THR A 28 -9.01 4.38 29.23
N THR A 29 -8.90 4.48 30.55
CA THR A 29 -7.73 4.00 31.29
C THR A 29 -7.59 2.47 31.20
N TYR A 30 -8.70 1.76 31.30
CA TYR A 30 -8.73 0.31 31.17
C TYR A 30 -8.39 -0.15 29.74
N LEU A 31 -8.89 0.53 28.71
CA LEU A 31 -8.52 0.27 27.32
C LEU A 31 -7.02 0.51 27.08
N PHE A 32 -6.44 1.58 27.64
CA PHE A 32 -4.99 1.79 27.59
C PHE A 32 -4.23 0.61 28.23
N PHE A 33 -4.68 0.16 29.39
CA PHE A 33 -4.10 -0.99 30.07
C PHE A 33 -4.19 -2.28 29.23
N LEU A 34 -5.34 -2.56 28.62
CA LEU A 34 -5.54 -3.72 27.76
C LEU A 34 -4.64 -3.70 26.53
N GLU A 35 -4.49 -2.52 25.90
CA GLU A 35 -3.60 -2.32 24.75
C GLU A 35 -2.16 -2.75 25.10
N LYS A 36 -1.68 -2.35 26.27
CA LYS A 36 -0.34 -2.70 26.76
C LYS A 36 -0.23 -4.15 27.19
N LYS A 37 -1.20 -4.66 27.94
CA LYS A 37 -1.22 -6.02 28.47
C LYS A 37 -1.25 -7.08 27.36
N HIS A 38 -2.05 -6.85 26.32
CA HIS A 38 -2.24 -7.79 25.21
C HIS A 38 -1.41 -7.42 23.97
N HIS A 39 -0.55 -6.40 24.06
CA HIS A 39 0.26 -5.87 22.95
C HIS A 39 -0.57 -5.59 21.68
N LEU A 40 -1.79 -5.08 21.88
CA LEU A 40 -2.71 -4.82 20.79
C LEU A 40 -2.20 -3.64 19.97
N LYS A 41 -2.27 -3.76 18.65
CA LYS A 41 -1.94 -2.68 17.72
C LYS A 41 -3.08 -2.58 16.71
N PRO A 42 -4.22 -2.01 17.12
CA PRO A 42 -5.36 -1.86 16.23
C PRO A 42 -4.96 -1.13 14.95
N VAL A 43 -5.51 -1.58 13.83
CA VAL A 43 -5.26 -0.97 12.54
C VAL A 43 -6.55 -0.68 11.80
N LEU A 44 -6.65 0.53 11.26
CA LEU A 44 -7.73 0.93 10.39
C LEU A 44 -7.35 0.63 8.94
N PHE A 45 -8.23 -0.07 8.24
CA PHE A 45 -8.18 -0.25 6.80
C PHE A 45 -9.23 0.64 6.12
N PRO A 46 -8.86 1.83 5.59
CA PRO A 46 -9.83 2.81 5.09
C PRO A 46 -10.65 2.33 3.90
N LYS A 47 -10.10 1.42 3.08
CA LYS A 47 -10.76 0.91 1.87
C LYS A 47 -12.01 0.10 2.22
N GLU A 48 -11.96 -0.71 3.26
CA GLU A 48 -13.11 -1.47 3.77
C GLU A 48 -13.87 -0.76 4.88
N LYS A 49 -13.36 0.40 5.34
CA LYS A 49 -13.84 1.13 6.51
C LYS A 49 -13.94 0.24 7.75
N LYS A 50 -12.98 -0.67 7.92
CA LYS A 50 -12.93 -1.63 9.02
C LYS A 50 -11.69 -1.46 9.90
N ILE A 51 -11.87 -1.65 11.20
CA ILE A 51 -10.80 -1.66 12.21
C ILE A 51 -10.56 -3.10 12.63
N TYR A 52 -9.30 -3.53 12.55
CA TYR A 52 -8.85 -4.87 12.90
C TYR A 52 -8.00 -4.82 14.18
N GLN A 53 -7.90 -5.94 14.91
CA GLN A 53 -7.14 -6.03 16.16
C GLN A 53 -5.64 -5.82 15.94
N GLY A 54 -5.14 -6.26 14.79
CA GLY A 54 -3.74 -6.19 14.42
C GLY A 54 -3.50 -6.21 12.91
N LEU A 55 -2.29 -5.81 12.52
CA LEU A 55 -1.85 -5.84 11.13
C LEU A 55 -1.79 -7.27 10.58
N ASP A 56 -1.31 -8.23 11.37
CA ASP A 56 -1.17 -9.62 10.93
C ASP A 56 -2.53 -10.26 10.63
N GLU A 57 -3.54 -9.97 11.46
CA GLU A 57 -4.91 -10.45 11.26
C GLU A 57 -5.54 -9.88 9.98
N LEU A 58 -5.35 -8.57 9.74
CA LEU A 58 -5.78 -7.92 8.51
C LEU A 58 -5.12 -8.56 7.27
N ILE A 59 -3.81 -8.80 7.33
CA ILE A 59 -3.06 -9.44 6.24
C ILE A 59 -3.62 -10.83 5.98
N GLN A 60 -3.76 -11.65 7.01
CA GLN A 60 -4.25 -13.02 6.89
C GLN A 60 -5.63 -13.06 6.21
N LYS A 61 -6.57 -12.21 6.65
CA LYS A 61 -7.92 -12.11 6.04
C LYS A 61 -7.87 -11.67 4.58
N LEU A 62 -6.97 -10.75 4.23
CA LEU A 62 -6.80 -10.30 2.85
C LEU A 62 -6.11 -11.34 1.95
N GLU A 63 -5.21 -12.15 2.51
CA GLU A 63 -4.56 -13.25 1.79
C GLU A 63 -5.52 -14.41 1.54
N GLU A 64 -6.30 -14.83 2.56
CA GLU A 64 -7.35 -15.86 2.43
C GLU A 64 -8.39 -15.45 1.38
N GLY A 65 -8.70 -14.16 1.29
CA GLY A 65 -9.61 -13.61 0.27
C GLY A 65 -8.99 -13.35 -1.10
N GLY A 66 -7.67 -13.53 -1.29
CA GLY A 66 -6.97 -13.18 -2.54
C GLY A 66 -7.06 -11.70 -2.92
N LYS A 67 -7.25 -10.82 -1.91
CA LYS A 67 -7.49 -9.38 -2.06
C LYS A 67 -6.26 -8.52 -1.83
N LEU A 68 -5.13 -9.12 -1.48
CA LEU A 68 -3.89 -8.40 -1.19
C LEU A 68 -3.05 -8.20 -2.46
N TRP A 69 -2.73 -9.29 -3.14
CA TRP A 69 -1.91 -9.30 -4.35
C TRP A 69 -2.38 -10.38 -5.33
N ARG A 70 -2.01 -10.21 -6.61
CA ARG A 70 -2.18 -11.23 -7.65
C ARG A 70 -0.87 -11.42 -8.39
N GLU A 71 -0.54 -12.67 -8.67
CA GLU A 71 0.59 -13.00 -9.54
C GLU A 71 0.17 -12.79 -10.99
N THR A 72 0.95 -12.02 -11.73
CA THR A 72 0.66 -11.66 -13.13
C THR A 72 1.91 -11.85 -13.97
N GLU A 73 1.77 -12.51 -15.11
CA GLU A 73 2.85 -12.64 -16.07
C GLU A 73 2.76 -11.49 -17.09
N ILE A 74 3.83 -10.68 -17.18
CA ILE A 74 3.95 -9.66 -18.23
C ILE A 74 4.86 -10.14 -19.33
N LYS A 75 4.38 -10.03 -20.58
CA LYS A 75 5.17 -10.31 -21.79
C LYS A 75 5.78 -9.02 -22.30
N ILE A 76 7.08 -8.88 -22.12
CA ILE A 76 7.82 -7.73 -22.65
C ILE A 76 8.15 -8.02 -24.10
N GLN A 77 7.45 -7.34 -25.02
CA GLN A 77 7.75 -7.37 -26.44
C GLN A 77 8.79 -6.29 -26.77
N PHE A 78 9.82 -6.69 -27.49
CA PHE A 78 10.75 -5.74 -28.11
C PHE A 78 10.09 -5.18 -29.37
N GLY A 79 10.31 -3.89 -29.64
CA GLY A 79 9.53 -3.07 -30.57
C GLY A 79 9.38 -3.60 -32.01
N LYS A 80 8.57 -2.89 -32.81
CA LYS A 80 8.27 -3.24 -34.20
C LYS A 80 9.54 -3.34 -35.05
N GLU A 81 9.57 -4.29 -35.96
CA GLU A 81 10.65 -4.45 -36.94
C GLU A 81 10.71 -3.25 -37.87
N SER A 82 11.92 -2.78 -38.17
CA SER A 82 12.16 -1.78 -39.21
C SER A 82 12.13 -2.42 -40.61
N VAL A 83 12.64 -3.64 -40.75
CA VAL A 83 12.77 -4.41 -42.00
C VAL A 83 12.53 -5.88 -41.67
N ASN A 84 11.77 -6.60 -42.49
CA ASN A 84 11.47 -8.02 -42.34
C ASN A 84 11.75 -8.79 -43.65
N GLU A 85 11.50 -10.10 -43.67
CA GLU A 85 11.77 -10.96 -44.84
C GLU A 85 10.87 -10.65 -46.05
N GLU A 86 9.73 -10.00 -45.82
CA GLU A 86 8.78 -9.60 -46.87
C GLU A 86 9.07 -8.20 -47.42
N THR A 87 10.02 -7.45 -46.83
CA THR A 87 10.39 -6.10 -47.27
C THR A 87 11.04 -6.18 -48.64
N LYS A 88 10.46 -5.47 -49.63
CA LYS A 88 10.99 -5.40 -51.00
C LYS A 88 11.78 -4.14 -51.26
N LYS A 89 11.55 -3.12 -50.44
CA LYS A 89 12.16 -1.81 -50.58
C LYS A 89 12.45 -1.22 -49.22
N ILE A 90 13.66 -0.71 -49.05
CA ILE A 90 14.07 -0.02 -47.84
C ILE A 90 14.41 1.43 -48.14
N TYR A 91 14.21 2.24 -47.12
CA TYR A 91 14.56 3.64 -47.10
C TYR A 91 15.50 3.90 -45.93
N ILE A 92 16.61 4.57 -46.19
CA ILE A 92 17.70 4.76 -45.23
C ILE A 92 17.88 6.25 -44.98
N CYS A 93 17.84 6.64 -43.70
CA CYS A 93 18.18 7.98 -43.26
C CYS A 93 19.69 8.21 -43.44
N PRO A 94 20.13 9.23 -44.21
CA PRO A 94 21.54 9.45 -44.52
C PRO A 94 22.34 9.95 -43.31
N PHE A 95 21.67 10.49 -42.29
CA PHE A 95 22.30 11.07 -41.10
C PHE A 95 22.52 10.05 -40.00
N THR A 96 21.49 9.23 -39.71
CA THR A 96 21.50 8.29 -38.57
C THR A 96 21.72 6.84 -39.00
N GLY A 97 21.64 6.54 -40.29
CA GLY A 97 21.63 5.16 -40.79
C GLY A 97 20.37 4.37 -40.44
N LYS A 98 19.35 5.00 -39.85
CA LYS A 98 18.08 4.33 -39.52
C LYS A 98 17.35 3.90 -40.79
N VAL A 99 16.87 2.65 -40.80
CA VAL A 99 16.22 2.03 -41.95
C VAL A 99 14.73 1.82 -41.71
N PHE A 100 13.95 1.98 -42.77
CA PHE A 100 12.50 1.81 -42.80
C PHE A 100 12.14 0.94 -44.01
N GLY A 101 11.43 -0.17 -43.77
CA GLY A 101 10.88 -1.02 -44.81
C GLY A 101 9.58 -0.50 -45.38
N ASP A 102 9.28 -0.87 -46.62
CA ASP A 102 8.07 -0.50 -47.33
C ASP A 102 6.78 -1.07 -46.72
N ASN A 103 6.90 -2.19 -46.01
CA ASN A 103 5.78 -2.94 -45.43
C ASN A 103 5.67 -2.83 -43.90
N THR A 104 6.65 -2.22 -43.21
CA THR A 104 6.67 -2.17 -41.74
C THR A 104 5.94 -0.96 -41.15
N HIS A 105 5.62 0.03 -41.99
CA HIS A 105 4.93 1.26 -41.61
C HIS A 105 3.75 1.51 -42.56
N PRO A 106 2.60 2.04 -42.08
CA PRO A 106 1.45 2.35 -42.94
C PRO A 106 1.78 3.30 -44.10
N ASN A 107 2.65 4.29 -43.85
CA ASN A 107 3.30 5.09 -44.89
C ASN A 107 4.80 5.26 -44.54
N PRO A 108 5.70 4.50 -45.20
CA PRO A 108 7.13 4.52 -44.93
C PRO A 108 7.76 5.90 -45.16
N GLN A 109 7.34 6.62 -46.19
CA GLN A 109 7.91 7.93 -46.54
C GLN A 109 7.62 8.97 -45.46
N ASP A 110 6.38 9.03 -44.98
CA ASP A 110 5.99 9.93 -43.89
C ASP A 110 6.75 9.60 -42.60
N ALA A 111 6.88 8.31 -42.26
CA ALA A 111 7.65 7.89 -41.08
C ALA A 111 9.12 8.34 -41.13
N ILE A 112 9.73 8.35 -42.32
CA ILE A 112 11.09 8.87 -42.52
C ILE A 112 11.09 10.40 -42.45
N TYR A 113 10.11 11.07 -43.05
CA TYR A 113 10.01 12.53 -43.00
C TYR A 113 9.83 13.05 -41.58
N ASP A 114 9.01 12.40 -40.76
CA ASP A 114 8.82 12.70 -39.34
C ASP A 114 10.11 12.46 -38.55
N TRP A 115 10.81 11.38 -38.85
CA TRP A 115 12.10 11.08 -38.24
C TRP A 115 13.17 12.12 -38.60
N VAL A 116 13.33 12.46 -39.89
CA VAL A 116 14.34 13.41 -40.37
C VAL A 116 14.07 14.84 -39.87
N SER A 117 12.80 15.19 -39.67
CA SER A 117 12.40 16.49 -39.11
C SER A 117 12.73 16.64 -37.62
N SER A 118 12.76 15.53 -36.87
CA SER A 118 13.08 15.48 -35.44
C SER A 118 14.52 15.02 -35.16
N CYS A 119 15.30 14.75 -36.20
CA CYS A 119 16.63 14.16 -36.10
C CYS A 119 17.68 15.20 -35.63
N PRO A 120 18.30 15.02 -34.45
CA PRO A 120 19.29 15.94 -33.92
C PRO A 120 20.60 15.98 -34.72
N GLN A 121 20.87 14.94 -35.54
CA GLN A 121 22.06 14.86 -36.40
C GLN A 121 21.86 15.52 -37.79
N ASN A 122 20.64 15.96 -38.13
CA ASN A 122 20.36 16.64 -39.39
C ASN A 122 20.72 18.13 -39.28
N LYS A 123 21.90 18.49 -39.78
CA LYS A 123 22.38 19.89 -39.83
C LYS A 123 22.15 20.56 -41.20
N GLU A 124 21.72 19.81 -42.19
CA GLU A 124 21.47 20.34 -43.53
C GLU A 124 20.13 21.08 -43.56
N LYS A 125 20.12 22.31 -44.09
CA LYS A 125 18.90 23.09 -44.31
C LYS A 125 18.71 23.36 -45.79
N SER A 126 17.49 23.16 -46.28
CA SER A 126 17.05 23.57 -47.61
C SER A 126 15.92 24.59 -47.44
N GLY A 127 16.11 25.82 -47.94
CA GLY A 127 15.12 26.88 -47.79
C GLY A 127 14.80 27.28 -46.34
N GLY A 128 15.73 27.08 -45.40
CA GLY A 128 15.54 27.39 -43.97
C GLY A 128 14.92 26.26 -43.13
N LEU A 129 14.41 25.20 -43.77
CA LEU A 129 13.88 23.99 -43.11
C LEU A 129 14.89 22.83 -43.19
N PRO A 130 14.83 21.84 -42.26
CA PRO A 130 15.68 20.65 -42.33
C PRO A 130 15.56 19.93 -43.68
N SER A 131 16.70 19.59 -44.26
CA SER A 131 16.79 18.88 -45.54
C SER A 131 16.14 17.51 -45.43
N LYS A 132 15.19 17.23 -46.32
CA LYS A 132 14.40 15.99 -46.33
C LYS A 132 14.93 15.02 -47.37
N ARG A 133 16.12 14.45 -47.13
CA ARG A 133 16.79 13.48 -48.01
C ARG A 133 16.77 12.07 -47.41
N PHE A 134 16.64 11.06 -48.26
CA PHE A 134 16.77 9.65 -47.89
C PHE A 134 17.35 8.84 -49.05
N PHE A 135 18.06 7.77 -48.72
CA PHE A 135 18.47 6.77 -49.70
C PHE A 135 17.39 5.71 -49.84
N VAL A 136 17.26 5.17 -51.04
CA VAL A 136 16.30 4.12 -51.36
C VAL A 136 17.09 2.95 -51.93
N SER A 137 16.85 1.75 -51.41
CA SER A 137 17.40 0.53 -51.98
C SER A 137 16.31 -0.51 -52.17
N GLU A 138 16.33 -1.16 -53.33
CA GLU A 138 15.49 -2.30 -53.69
C GLU A 138 16.35 -3.58 -53.87
N ASP A 139 17.65 -3.48 -53.56
CA ASP A 139 18.60 -4.59 -53.68
C ASP A 139 18.37 -5.63 -52.56
N PRO A 140 18.02 -6.88 -52.90
CA PRO A 140 17.77 -7.93 -51.92
C PRO A 140 18.97 -8.22 -51.01
N GLU A 141 20.21 -8.06 -51.47
CA GLU A 141 21.40 -8.31 -50.65
C GLU A 141 21.59 -7.22 -49.60
N VAL A 142 21.34 -5.97 -49.98
CA VAL A 142 21.36 -4.83 -49.05
C VAL A 142 20.24 -4.97 -48.02
N ILE A 143 19.03 -5.34 -48.44
CA ILE A 143 17.87 -5.52 -47.55
C ILE A 143 18.15 -6.59 -46.50
N LYS A 144 18.73 -7.73 -46.89
CA LYS A 144 19.07 -8.83 -45.98
C LYS A 144 20.02 -8.40 -44.85
N ASN A 145 20.95 -7.48 -45.12
CA ASN A 145 21.87 -6.98 -44.10
C ASN A 145 21.17 -6.19 -42.98
N TYR A 146 19.95 -5.68 -43.24
CA TYR A 146 19.17 -4.91 -42.28
C TYR A 146 18.09 -5.73 -41.56
N ILE A 147 17.93 -7.01 -41.88
CA ILE A 147 17.00 -7.90 -41.17
C ILE A 147 17.64 -8.30 -39.83
N VAL A 148 17.12 -7.77 -38.73
CA VAL A 148 17.60 -8.08 -37.38
C VAL A 148 16.73 -9.19 -36.77
N LYS A 149 17.35 -10.30 -36.35
CA LYS A 149 16.66 -11.38 -35.65
C LYS A 149 16.07 -10.87 -34.33
N ARG A 150 14.77 -11.10 -34.10
CA ARG A 150 14.08 -10.68 -32.87
C ARG A 150 14.71 -11.33 -31.64
N LYS A 151 14.84 -10.54 -30.57
CA LYS A 151 14.92 -11.10 -29.22
C LYS A 151 13.57 -11.70 -28.87
N ALA A 152 13.56 -12.94 -28.42
CA ALA A 152 12.34 -13.58 -27.94
C ALA A 152 11.68 -12.70 -26.85
N PRO A 153 10.34 -12.59 -26.84
CA PRO A 153 9.65 -11.85 -25.80
C PRO A 153 10.02 -12.46 -24.44
N ILE A 154 10.39 -11.60 -23.50
CA ILE A 154 10.74 -12.03 -22.15
C ILE A 154 9.47 -11.99 -21.32
N SER A 155 9.04 -13.16 -20.85
CA SER A 155 8.04 -13.28 -19.80
C SER A 155 8.68 -12.97 -18.45
N LYS A 156 8.07 -12.07 -17.68
CA LYS A 156 8.44 -11.82 -16.29
C LYS A 156 7.21 -11.93 -15.40
N THR A 157 7.36 -12.67 -14.31
CA THR A 157 6.37 -12.70 -13.24
C THR A 157 6.49 -11.41 -12.43
N VAL A 158 5.36 -10.72 -12.27
CA VAL A 158 5.21 -9.53 -11.43
C VAL A 158 4.02 -9.71 -10.50
N TYR A 159 3.95 -8.91 -9.45
CA TYR A 159 2.88 -8.93 -8.47
C TYR A 159 2.06 -7.65 -8.57
N SER A 160 0.77 -7.77 -8.87
CA SER A 160 -0.13 -6.61 -8.86
C SER A 160 -0.78 -6.47 -7.49
N SER A 161 -0.76 -5.27 -6.90
CA SER A 161 -1.56 -4.96 -5.72
C SER A 161 -3.04 -5.00 -6.09
N ALA A 162 -3.84 -5.81 -5.39
CA ALA A 162 -5.30 -5.81 -5.57
C ALA A 162 -5.96 -4.57 -4.94
N VAL A 163 -5.21 -3.80 -4.15
CA VAL A 163 -5.69 -2.55 -3.55
C VAL A 163 -5.61 -1.38 -4.53
N THR A 164 -4.47 -1.23 -5.23
CA THR A 164 -4.16 -0.06 -6.08
C THR A 164 -3.99 -0.38 -7.57
N GLY A 165 -3.79 -1.64 -7.93
CA GLY A 165 -3.43 -2.05 -9.29
C GLY A 165 -1.96 -1.81 -9.66
N LYS A 166 -1.13 -1.28 -8.75
CA LYS A 166 0.31 -1.07 -8.98
C LYS A 166 1.03 -2.42 -9.16
N LEU A 167 2.02 -2.46 -10.05
CA LEU A 167 2.87 -3.62 -10.29
C LEU A 167 4.16 -3.53 -9.48
N PHE A 168 4.54 -4.65 -8.87
CA PHE A 168 5.71 -4.81 -8.04
C PHE A 168 6.53 -6.01 -8.52
N ASN A 169 7.84 -5.96 -8.27
CA ASN A 169 8.76 -7.04 -8.62
C ASN A 169 8.76 -8.21 -7.62
N SER A 170 8.18 -8.03 -6.43
CA SER A 170 8.20 -9.01 -5.35
C SER A 170 6.96 -8.87 -4.46
N LYS A 171 6.54 -9.96 -3.81
CA LYS A 171 5.45 -9.94 -2.82
C LYS A 171 5.77 -8.98 -1.66
N LYS A 172 7.00 -9.01 -1.17
CA LYS A 172 7.45 -8.14 -0.07
C LYS A 172 7.24 -6.66 -0.39
N ALA A 173 7.56 -6.22 -1.60
CA ALA A 173 7.33 -4.84 -2.01
C ALA A 173 5.84 -4.44 -2.02
N VAL A 174 4.93 -5.40 -2.32
CA VAL A 174 3.49 -5.17 -2.18
C VAL A 174 3.11 -5.00 -0.71
N MET A 175 3.64 -5.85 0.17
CA MET A 175 3.38 -5.81 1.61
C MET A 175 3.87 -4.53 2.27
N ASP A 176 5.06 -4.07 1.88
CA ASP A 176 5.66 -2.85 2.39
C ASP A 176 4.85 -1.61 1.95
N ASP A 177 4.41 -1.55 0.68
CA ASP A 177 3.51 -0.50 0.18
C ASP A 177 2.14 -0.55 0.87
N PHE A 178 1.59 -1.74 1.07
CA PHE A 178 0.32 -1.93 1.78
C PHE A 178 0.37 -1.41 3.22
N THR A 179 1.38 -1.84 3.97
CA THR A 179 1.53 -1.48 5.39
C THR A 179 1.79 0.00 5.59
N SER A 180 2.57 0.63 4.70
CA SER A 180 2.93 2.04 4.82
C SER A 180 1.85 3.00 4.33
N ASN A 181 1.13 2.65 3.25
CA ASN A 181 0.25 3.60 2.56
C ASN A 181 -1.23 3.30 2.70
N HIS A 182 -1.61 2.06 3.03
CA HIS A 182 -3.00 1.61 3.00
C HIS A 182 -3.58 1.26 4.36
N VAL A 183 -2.75 1.21 5.40
CA VAL A 183 -3.16 0.88 6.76
C VAL A 183 -2.80 2.05 7.68
N LYS A 184 -3.71 2.42 8.58
CA LYS A 184 -3.46 3.46 9.58
C LYS A 184 -3.39 2.81 10.97
N PRO A 185 -2.29 2.96 11.71
CA PRO A 185 -2.24 2.51 13.10
C PRO A 185 -3.20 3.34 13.94
N LEU A 186 -3.88 2.70 14.88
CA LEU A 186 -4.77 3.32 15.86
C LEU A 186 -4.40 2.82 17.27
N SER A 187 -4.69 3.64 18.28
CA SER A 187 -4.68 3.21 19.67
C SER A 187 -6.02 2.57 20.04
N LEU A 188 -6.04 1.67 21.03
CA LEU A 188 -7.27 1.03 21.48
C LEU A 188 -8.25 2.03 22.09
N ILE A 189 -7.72 3.09 22.69
CA ILE A 189 -8.51 4.22 23.22
C ILE A 189 -9.31 4.91 22.12
N GLU A 190 -8.75 5.03 20.92
CA GLU A 190 -9.40 5.70 19.81
C GLU A 190 -10.49 4.84 19.16
N VAL A 191 -10.41 3.51 19.28
CA VAL A 191 -11.32 2.58 18.58
C VAL A 191 -12.80 2.87 18.86
N PRO A 192 -13.26 3.05 20.12
CA PRO A 192 -14.67 3.36 20.39
C PRO A 192 -15.14 4.70 19.83
N SER A 193 -14.24 5.67 19.67
CA SER A 193 -14.57 7.01 19.14
C SER A 193 -14.76 7.04 17.62
N GLN A 194 -14.38 5.97 16.92
CA GLN A 194 -14.36 5.88 15.46
C GLN A 194 -15.71 5.44 14.86
N ASN A 195 -16.78 6.20 15.14
CA ASN A 195 -18.17 5.91 14.72
C ASN A 195 -18.39 5.72 13.20
N ARG A 196 -17.43 6.17 12.37
CA ARG A 196 -17.51 6.07 10.90
C ARG A 196 -17.02 4.73 10.36
N PHE A 197 -16.42 3.90 11.22
CA PHE A 197 -15.76 2.66 10.85
C PHE A 197 -16.36 1.48 11.61
N GLN A 198 -16.42 0.33 10.97
CA GLN A 198 -16.89 -0.91 11.61
C GLN A 198 -15.72 -1.60 12.30
N ILE A 199 -15.92 -2.05 13.53
CA ILE A 199 -14.95 -2.91 14.21
C ILE A 199 -15.16 -4.34 13.68
N GLU A 200 -14.06 -5.03 13.40
CA GLU A 200 -14.09 -6.44 13.04
C GLU A 200 -14.78 -7.26 14.14
N GLU A 201 -15.60 -8.26 13.77
CA GLU A 201 -16.51 -8.94 14.70
C GLU A 201 -15.80 -9.66 15.85
N GLY A 202 -14.69 -10.35 15.57
CA GLY A 202 -13.87 -11.00 16.60
C GLY A 202 -13.21 -9.98 17.53
N PHE A 203 -12.73 -8.86 16.97
CA PHE A 203 -12.15 -7.79 17.76
C PHE A 203 -13.19 -7.06 18.62
N LEU A 204 -14.39 -6.84 18.10
CA LEU A 204 -15.52 -6.28 18.85
C LEU A 204 -15.92 -7.19 20.00
N ALA A 205 -16.05 -8.50 19.73
CA ALA A 205 -16.35 -9.49 20.76
C ALA A 205 -15.27 -9.51 21.86
N PHE A 206 -13.99 -9.42 21.48
CA PHE A 206 -12.91 -9.30 22.45
C PHE A 206 -13.04 -8.06 23.34
N ILE A 207 -13.32 -6.88 22.75
CA ILE A 207 -13.50 -5.63 23.52
C ILE A 207 -14.70 -5.78 24.48
N GLN A 208 -15.83 -6.30 24.00
CA GLN A 208 -17.03 -6.50 24.81
C GLN A 208 -16.79 -7.45 25.97
N GLU A 209 -16.08 -8.56 25.74
CA GLU A 209 -15.74 -9.52 26.79
C GLU A 209 -14.81 -8.90 27.84
N GLN A 210 -13.88 -8.03 27.45
CA GLN A 210 -12.99 -7.37 28.41
C GLN A 210 -13.67 -6.24 29.19
N LEU A 211 -14.66 -5.56 28.60
CA LEU A 211 -15.42 -4.47 29.25
C LEU A 211 -16.54 -4.95 30.19
N GLU A 212 -16.58 -6.23 30.55
CA GLU A 212 -17.48 -6.74 31.58
C GLU A 212 -17.21 -6.10 32.95
N GLU A 213 -18.29 -5.75 33.67
CA GLU A 213 -18.24 -5.08 34.98
C GLU A 213 -17.33 -5.82 35.97
N SER A 214 -17.40 -7.15 36.01
CA SER A 214 -16.56 -7.96 36.88
C SER A 214 -15.05 -7.77 36.65
N LYS A 215 -14.63 -7.54 35.40
CA LYS A 215 -13.23 -7.31 35.03
C LYS A 215 -12.81 -5.87 35.33
N LEU A 216 -13.71 -4.91 35.17
CA LEU A 216 -13.49 -3.51 35.56
C LEU A 216 -13.36 -3.39 37.09
N SER A 217 -14.24 -4.02 37.87
CA SER A 217 -14.14 -4.04 39.33
C SER A 217 -12.83 -4.68 39.79
N ALA A 218 -12.43 -5.81 39.19
CA ALA A 218 -11.16 -6.45 39.50
C ALA A 218 -9.94 -5.57 39.17
N PHE A 219 -10.02 -4.76 38.12
CA PHE A 219 -8.98 -3.80 37.75
C PHE A 219 -8.88 -2.65 38.77
N VAL A 220 -10.02 -2.06 39.16
CA VAL A 220 -10.07 -1.01 40.18
C VAL A 220 -9.56 -1.54 41.52
N GLU A 221 -9.97 -2.76 41.92
CA GLU A 221 -9.49 -3.42 43.12
C GLU A 221 -7.97 -3.63 43.08
N ALA A 222 -7.42 -4.09 41.97
CA ALA A 222 -5.99 -4.26 41.80
C ALA A 222 -5.22 -2.93 41.86
N LEU A 223 -5.77 -1.85 41.30
CA LEU A 223 -5.15 -0.51 41.39
C LEU A 223 -5.24 0.09 42.79
N SER A 224 -6.31 -0.20 43.54
CA SER A 224 -6.51 0.33 44.88
C SER A 224 -5.45 -0.14 45.89
N GLN A 225 -4.75 -1.25 45.58
CA GLN A 225 -3.63 -1.77 46.37
C GLN A 225 -2.37 -0.88 46.30
N PHE A 226 -2.33 0.08 45.39
CA PHE A 226 -1.20 0.97 45.18
C PHE A 226 -1.57 2.42 45.54
N GLU A 227 -0.95 2.98 46.57
CA GLU A 227 -1.27 4.32 47.09
C GLU A 227 -1.20 5.42 46.01
N GLU A 228 -0.31 5.29 45.04
CA GLU A 228 -0.12 6.28 43.97
C GLU A 228 -1.34 6.42 43.03
N PHE A 229 -2.20 5.41 42.94
CA PHE A 229 -3.43 5.46 42.13
C PHE A 229 -4.66 5.90 42.93
N SER A 230 -4.56 6.01 44.25
CA SER A 230 -5.66 6.43 45.14
C SER A 230 -6.44 7.65 44.65
N PRO A 231 -5.83 8.78 44.21
CA PRO A 231 -6.60 9.94 43.77
C PRO A 231 -7.44 9.68 42.50
N PHE A 232 -6.99 8.78 41.63
CA PHE A 232 -7.72 8.45 40.40
C PHE A 232 -8.84 7.45 40.67
N VAL A 233 -8.58 6.45 41.54
CA VAL A 233 -9.60 5.47 41.95
C VAL A 233 -10.77 6.14 42.66
N SER A 234 -10.48 7.06 43.59
CA SER A 234 -11.54 7.83 44.27
C SER A 234 -12.37 8.65 43.28
N GLN A 235 -11.72 9.30 42.31
CA GLN A 235 -12.43 10.08 41.29
C GLN A 235 -13.42 9.21 40.48
N TRP A 236 -13.00 8.03 40.03
CA TRP A 236 -13.89 7.14 39.27
C TRP A 236 -15.05 6.59 40.11
N GLN A 237 -14.83 6.34 41.40
CA GLN A 237 -15.88 5.90 42.31
C GLN A 237 -16.88 7.02 42.64
N GLU A 238 -16.43 8.28 42.65
CA GLU A 238 -17.28 9.45 42.82
C GLU A 238 -18.12 9.71 41.56
N GLU A 239 -17.51 9.65 40.37
CA GLU A 239 -18.20 9.78 39.08
C GLU A 239 -19.32 8.72 38.93
N ASP A 240 -19.06 7.48 39.32
CA ASP A 240 -20.05 6.39 39.28
C ASP A 240 -21.27 6.64 40.22
N ARG A 241 -21.03 7.30 41.37
CA ARG A 241 -22.08 7.67 42.33
C ARG A 241 -22.89 8.87 41.89
N GLU A 242 -22.28 9.85 41.23
CA GLU A 242 -23.00 11.01 40.68
C GLU A 242 -23.93 10.58 39.54
N VAL A 243 -23.50 9.67 38.66
CA VAL A 243 -24.35 9.14 37.58
C VAL A 243 -25.55 8.36 38.13
N ALA A 244 -25.36 7.54 39.17
CA ALA A 244 -26.46 6.81 39.79
C ALA A 244 -27.46 7.70 40.58
N GLY A 245 -27.02 8.88 41.03
CA GLY A 245 -27.85 9.84 41.77
C GLY A 245 -28.77 10.70 40.89
N ASP A 246 -28.39 10.95 39.64
CA ASP A 246 -29.18 11.74 38.67
C ASP A 246 -30.26 10.92 37.93
N GLU A 247 -30.23 9.58 38.03
CA GLU A 247 -31.27 8.69 37.49
C GLU A 247 -32.39 8.33 38.51
N SER A 248 -32.40 8.97 39.69
CA SER A 248 -33.36 8.71 40.79
C SER A 248 -34.48 9.75 40.93
#